data_AF-A0A9X8T0S7-F1
#
_entry.id   AF-A0A9X8T0S7-F1
#
_cell.length_a   1.000
_cell.length_b   1.000
_cell.length_c   1.000
_cell.angle_alpha   90.00
_cell.angle_beta   90.00
_cell.angle_gamma   90.00
#
_symmetry.space_group_name_H-M   'P 1'
#
loop_
_entity.id
_entity.type
_entity.pdbx_description
1 polymer ?
#
loop_
_entity_poly.entity_id
_entity_poly.type
_entity_poly.pdbx_seq_one_letter_code
_entity_poly.pdbx_strand_id
1 'polypeptide(L)'
;MSREYKTVRVAHETKYWLNELIFLKEEQLKSEKNFLIDKYEAILKEYEDFSQGYSPTLSIMVSSGSILEAAYYFVKEKDDRKEIEWSQVFAEIASQKVDYSQEVGTITPRFYLFSDVLQGLEDYRYKLKPDSMQRVINLNYVIKIFIYLYYRSKTEEIELFKAKRINK
;
A
#
# COMPACT_ATOMS: atom_id res chain seq x y z
N MET A 1 18.29 -8.44 -6.93
CA MET A 1 16.84 -8.68 -7.01
C MET A 1 16.25 -7.63 -7.94
N SER A 2 15.57 -8.03 -9.00
CA SER A 2 14.93 -7.10 -9.94
C SER A 2 13.64 -6.52 -9.37
N ARG A 3 13.25 -5.34 -9.88
CA ARG A 3 11.95 -4.72 -9.59
C ARG A 3 11.19 -4.50 -10.88
N GLU A 4 9.88 -4.67 -10.83
CA GLU A 4 8.99 -4.63 -11.99
C GLU A 4 7.81 -3.70 -11.76
N TYR A 5 7.39 -3.02 -12.83
CA TYR A 5 6.15 -2.25 -12.82
C TYR A 5 4.97 -3.13 -13.20
N LYS A 6 3.97 -3.18 -12.33
CA LYS A 6 2.69 -3.83 -12.58
C LYS A 6 1.55 -2.84 -12.38
N THR A 7 0.79 -2.61 -13.44
CA THR A 7 -0.43 -1.80 -13.39
C THR A 7 -1.63 -2.73 -13.25
N VAL A 8 -2.45 -2.53 -12.22
CA VAL A 8 -3.62 -3.37 -11.95
C VAL A 8 -4.81 -2.49 -11.63
N ARG A 9 -5.95 -2.72 -12.29
CA ARG A 9 -7.22 -2.11 -11.91
C ARG A 9 -7.77 -2.82 -10.69
N VAL A 10 -7.88 -2.09 -9.58
CA VAL A 10 -8.42 -2.58 -8.31
C VAL A 10 -9.84 -2.06 -8.11
N ALA A 11 -10.56 -2.65 -7.16
CA ALA A 11 -11.87 -2.15 -6.76
C ALA A 11 -11.74 -0.86 -5.92
N HIS A 12 -12.82 -0.08 -5.82
CA HIS A 12 -12.82 1.22 -5.11
C HIS A 12 -12.42 1.03 -3.64
N GLU A 13 -12.99 0.05 -2.96
CA GLU A 13 -12.68 -0.30 -1.58
C GLU A 13 -11.20 -0.65 -1.38
N THR A 14 -10.59 -1.34 -2.35
CA THR A 14 -9.18 -1.68 -2.29
C THR A 14 -8.32 -0.42 -2.39
N LYS A 15 -8.71 0.50 -3.27
CA LYS A 15 -8.02 1.77 -3.42
C LYS A 15 -8.19 2.66 -2.19
N TYR A 16 -9.36 2.65 -1.58
CA TYR A 16 -9.64 3.31 -0.31
C TYR A 16 -8.68 2.82 0.80
N TRP A 17 -8.69 1.52 1.10
CA TRP A 17 -7.80 0.94 2.12
C TRP A 17 -6.32 1.19 1.84
N LEU A 18 -5.93 1.13 0.57
CA LEU A 18 -4.57 1.45 0.14
C LEU A 18 -4.21 2.92 0.44
N ASN A 19 -5.12 3.86 0.17
CA ASN A 19 -4.89 5.28 0.47
C ASN A 19 -4.80 5.53 1.98
N GLU A 20 -5.61 4.85 2.78
CA GLU A 20 -5.56 4.93 4.24
C GLU A 20 -4.22 4.44 4.81
N LEU A 21 -3.71 3.33 4.27
CA LEU A 21 -2.38 2.81 4.62
C LEU A 21 -1.24 3.73 4.20
N ILE A 22 -1.35 4.35 3.01
CA ILE A 22 -0.40 5.37 2.55
C ILE A 22 -0.43 6.55 3.52
N PHE A 23 -1.61 7.08 3.84
CA PHE A 23 -1.78 8.18 4.78
C PHE A 23 -1.14 7.88 6.14
N LEU A 24 -1.43 6.71 6.72
CA LEU A 24 -0.83 6.29 7.98
C LEU A 24 0.69 6.34 7.91
N LYS A 25 1.27 5.73 6.87
CA LYS A 25 2.73 5.64 6.77
C LYS A 25 3.37 6.99 6.49
N GLU A 26 2.71 7.86 5.74
CA GLU A 26 3.14 9.24 5.52
C GLU A 26 3.16 10.05 6.82
N GLU A 27 2.13 9.95 7.66
CA GLU A 27 2.12 10.63 8.96
C GLU A 27 3.17 10.06 9.92
N GLN A 28 3.39 8.74 9.92
CA GLN A 28 4.44 8.10 10.73
C GLN A 28 5.85 8.58 10.34
N LEU A 29 6.10 8.85 9.05
CA LEU A 29 7.41 9.25 8.54
C LEU A 29 7.59 10.77 8.42
N LYS A 30 6.57 11.56 8.76
CA LYS A 30 6.52 13.00 8.46
C LYS A 30 7.73 13.78 8.98
N SER A 31 8.12 13.57 10.24
CA SER A 31 9.25 14.27 10.85
C SER A 31 10.57 13.89 10.18
N GLU A 32 10.80 12.61 9.94
CA GLU A 32 12.01 12.10 9.31
C GLU A 32 12.12 12.55 7.86
N LYS A 33 11.01 12.51 7.11
CA LYS A 33 10.94 13.03 5.74
C LYS A 33 11.30 14.51 5.67
N ASN A 34 10.70 15.34 6.52
CA ASN A 34 10.98 16.78 6.53
C ASN A 34 12.46 17.04 6.83
N PHE A 35 13.00 16.35 7.84
CA PHE A 35 14.42 16.46 8.16
C PHE A 35 15.34 16.08 6.98
N LEU A 36 15.04 14.98 6.29
CA LEU A 36 15.83 14.55 5.13
C LEU A 36 15.69 15.51 3.95
N ILE A 37 14.49 16.00 3.66
CA ILE A 37 14.24 16.99 2.60
C ILE A 37 15.07 18.24 2.87
N ASP A 38 14.95 18.84 4.05
CA ASP A 38 15.67 20.06 4.42
C ASP A 38 17.20 19.86 4.30
N LYS A 39 17.69 18.72 4.82
CA LYS A 39 19.12 18.39 4.79
C LYS A 39 19.64 18.28 3.36
N TYR A 40 18.96 17.52 2.49
CA TYR A 40 19.47 17.26 1.15
C TYR A 40 19.20 18.41 0.18
N GLU A 41 18.14 19.20 0.37
CA GLU A 41 17.95 20.44 -0.38
C GLU A 41 19.04 21.47 -0.05
N ALA A 42 19.48 21.56 1.21
CA ALA A 42 20.61 22.39 1.60
C ALA A 42 21.91 21.97 0.88
N ILE A 43 22.19 20.68 0.81
CA ILE A 43 23.35 20.13 0.08
C ILE A 43 23.24 20.43 -1.42
N LEU A 44 22.06 20.26 -2.02
CA LEU A 44 21.87 20.50 -3.45
C LEU A 44 22.09 21.97 -3.84
N LYS A 45 21.79 22.92 -2.94
CA LYS A 45 22.04 24.35 -3.17
C LYS A 45 23.52 24.71 -3.30
N GLU A 46 24.42 23.85 -2.85
CA GLU A 46 25.88 24.08 -2.97
C GLU A 46 26.41 23.76 -4.38
N TYR A 47 25.63 23.09 -5.23
CA TYR A 47 26.03 22.79 -6.61
C TYR A 47 25.76 23.99 -7.52
N GLU A 48 26.71 24.26 -8.41
CA GLU A 48 26.73 25.44 -9.29
C GLU A 48 25.44 25.58 -10.12
N ASP A 49 24.91 24.47 -10.65
CA ASP A 49 23.66 24.44 -11.43
C ASP A 49 22.43 24.93 -10.64
N PHE A 50 22.41 24.75 -9.33
CA PHE A 50 21.34 25.21 -8.43
C PHE A 50 21.59 26.61 -7.84
N SER A 51 22.78 27.18 -8.06
CA SER A 51 23.14 28.51 -7.55
C SER A 51 22.64 29.66 -8.43
N GLN A 52 22.31 29.40 -9.70
CA GLN A 52 21.89 30.43 -10.68
C GLN A 52 20.37 30.63 -10.74
N GLY A 53 19.71 30.71 -9.58
CA GLY A 53 18.28 30.99 -9.47
C GLY A 53 17.34 29.78 -9.59
N TYR A 54 17.88 28.56 -9.64
CA TYR A 54 17.11 27.31 -9.61
C TYR A 54 17.13 26.69 -8.21
N SER A 55 16.00 26.70 -7.49
CA SER A 55 15.93 26.03 -6.19
C SER A 55 15.75 24.52 -6.38
N PRO A 56 16.59 23.66 -5.77
CA PRO A 56 16.35 22.23 -5.74
C PRO A 56 15.12 21.95 -4.86
N THR A 57 14.26 21.03 -5.31
CA THR A 57 13.10 20.56 -4.55
C THR A 57 13.15 19.04 -4.47
N LEU A 58 13.06 18.50 -3.26
CA LEU A 58 13.02 17.06 -3.03
C LEU A 58 11.64 16.62 -2.57
N SER A 59 11.18 15.50 -3.11
CA SER A 59 9.94 14.84 -2.71
C SER A 59 10.23 13.41 -2.32
N ILE A 60 9.93 13.08 -1.06
CA ILE A 60 9.91 11.71 -0.55
C ILE A 60 8.44 11.33 -0.43
N MET A 61 8.05 10.15 -0.92
CA MET A 61 6.65 9.70 -0.91
C MET A 61 6.56 8.21 -0.59
N VAL A 62 5.48 7.84 0.09
CA VAL A 62 5.07 6.45 0.27
C VAL A 62 4.25 6.03 -0.95
N SER A 63 4.77 5.07 -1.70
CA SER A 63 4.12 4.60 -2.92
C SER A 63 3.10 3.49 -2.64
N SER A 64 2.17 3.30 -3.58
CA SER A 64 1.29 2.12 -3.59
C SER A 64 2.07 0.81 -3.64
N GLY A 65 3.20 0.78 -4.36
CA GLY A 65 4.09 -0.38 -4.44
C GLY A 65 4.64 -0.77 -3.07
N SER A 66 5.24 0.19 -2.35
CA SER A 66 5.80 -0.05 -1.02
C SER A 66 4.77 -0.52 0.01
N ILE A 67 3.53 -0.03 -0.06
CA ILE A 67 2.45 -0.51 0.83
C ILE A 67 2.04 -1.94 0.47
N LEU A 68 1.94 -2.27 -0.83
CA LEU A 68 1.63 -3.64 -1.24
C LEU A 68 2.76 -4.63 -0.86
N GLU A 69 4.03 -4.22 -0.93
CA GLU A 69 5.15 -5.04 -0.43
C GLU A 69 5.05 -5.27 1.08
N ALA A 70 4.78 -4.22 1.86
CA ALA A 70 4.59 -4.34 3.31
C ALA A 70 3.41 -5.27 3.65
N ALA A 71 2.28 -5.11 2.94
CA ALA A 71 1.13 -5.98 3.09
C ALA A 71 1.43 -7.43 2.72
N TYR A 72 2.21 -7.65 1.64
CA TYR A 72 2.67 -8.99 1.25
C TYR A 72 3.47 -9.68 2.34
N TYR A 73 4.50 -9.03 2.87
CA TYR A 73 5.31 -9.64 3.92
C TYR A 73 4.51 -9.90 5.19
N PHE A 74 3.65 -8.96 5.59
CA PHE A 74 2.76 -9.13 6.74
C PHE A 74 1.83 -10.35 6.59
N VAL A 75 1.15 -10.47 5.44
CA VAL A 75 0.22 -11.58 5.20
C VAL A 75 0.98 -12.90 5.06
N LYS A 76 2.10 -12.91 4.34
CA LYS A 76 2.93 -14.10 4.17
C LYS A 76 3.40 -14.63 5.53
N GLU A 77 3.92 -13.77 6.40
CA GLU A 77 4.38 -14.17 7.74
C GLU A 77 3.26 -14.79 8.59
N LYS A 78 2.03 -14.24 8.50
CA LYS A 78 0.87 -14.77 9.21
C LYS A 78 0.38 -16.09 8.64
N ASP A 79 0.38 -16.23 7.32
CA ASP A 79 -0.01 -17.46 6.64
C ASP A 79 1.00 -18.59 6.86
N ASP A 80 2.30 -18.28 6.86
CA ASP A 80 3.37 -19.23 7.19
C ASP A 80 3.21 -19.76 8.63
N ARG A 81 2.72 -18.91 9.56
CA ARG A 81 2.36 -19.28 10.93
C ARG A 81 0.97 -19.92 11.08
N LYS A 82 0.22 -20.07 9.99
CA LYS A 82 -1.16 -20.58 9.97
C LYS A 82 -2.12 -19.77 10.86
N GLU A 83 -1.92 -18.46 10.93
CA GLU A 83 -2.76 -17.53 11.69
C GLU A 83 -3.92 -16.94 10.84
N ILE A 84 -4.11 -17.42 9.61
CA ILE A 84 -5.13 -16.89 8.68
C ILE A 84 -6.17 -17.95 8.38
N GLU A 85 -7.39 -17.71 8.83
CA GLU A 85 -8.58 -18.46 8.42
C GLU A 85 -9.17 -17.84 7.15
N TRP A 86 -8.74 -18.32 5.98
CA TRP A 86 -9.09 -17.74 4.68
C TRP A 86 -10.60 -17.65 4.43
N SER A 87 -11.38 -18.62 4.89
CA SER A 87 -12.85 -18.62 4.78
C SER A 87 -13.49 -17.42 5.50
N GLN A 88 -12.98 -17.07 6.69
CA GLN A 88 -13.41 -15.90 7.45
C GLN A 88 -13.01 -14.61 6.73
N VAL A 89 -11.78 -14.54 6.23
CA VAL A 89 -11.30 -13.38 5.46
C VAL A 89 -12.19 -13.10 4.24
N PHE A 90 -12.59 -14.13 3.50
CA PHE A 90 -13.50 -13.97 2.36
C PHE A 90 -14.88 -13.45 2.78
N ALA A 91 -15.43 -13.99 3.88
CA ALA A 91 -16.71 -13.54 4.42
C ALA A 91 -16.65 -12.08 4.90
N GLU A 92 -15.59 -11.71 5.61
CA GLU A 92 -15.35 -10.35 6.07
C GLU A 92 -15.30 -9.37 4.89
N ILE A 93 -14.47 -9.67 3.88
CA ILE A 93 -14.33 -8.83 2.69
C ILE A 93 -15.67 -8.67 1.96
N ALA A 94 -16.48 -9.73 1.86
CA ALA A 94 -17.80 -9.66 1.24
C ALA A 94 -18.79 -8.80 2.06
N SER A 95 -18.62 -8.71 3.38
CA SER A 95 -19.47 -7.93 4.27
C SER A 95 -19.07 -6.45 4.39
N GLN A 96 -17.87 -6.08 3.96
CA GLN A 96 -17.37 -4.70 4.06
C GLN A 96 -18.23 -3.75 3.23
N LYS A 97 -18.77 -2.72 3.90
CA LYS A 97 -19.40 -1.58 3.25
C LYS A 97 -18.40 -0.44 3.20
N VAL A 98 -18.04 -0.01 2.00
CA VAL A 98 -17.21 1.19 1.80
C VAL A 98 -18.09 2.35 1.36
N ASP A 99 -17.81 3.52 1.91
CA ASP A 99 -18.43 4.76 1.48
C ASP A 99 -17.85 5.19 0.12
N TYR A 100 -18.64 4.98 -0.92
CA TYR A 100 -18.26 5.33 -2.30
C TYR A 100 -18.31 6.84 -2.57
N SER A 101 -18.80 7.66 -1.64
CA SER A 101 -18.78 9.12 -1.78
C SER A 101 -17.36 9.70 -1.66
N GLN A 102 -16.43 8.96 -1.04
CA GLN A 102 -15.05 9.39 -0.91
C GLN A 102 -14.30 9.19 -2.23
N GLU A 103 -13.68 10.28 -2.72
CA GLU A 103 -12.81 10.23 -3.87
C GLU A 103 -11.51 9.47 -3.55
N VAL A 104 -11.25 8.40 -4.29
CA VAL A 104 -10.05 7.55 -4.10
C VAL A 104 -8.99 7.77 -5.19
N GLY A 105 -9.23 8.72 -6.10
CA GLY A 105 -8.42 8.96 -7.29
C GLY A 105 -8.50 7.82 -8.29
N THR A 106 -7.39 7.54 -8.99
CA THR A 106 -7.35 6.44 -9.97
C THR A 106 -7.41 5.07 -9.29
N ILE A 107 -8.34 4.23 -9.74
CA ILE A 107 -8.45 2.81 -9.35
C ILE A 107 -7.46 1.90 -10.11
N THR A 108 -6.53 2.48 -10.87
CA THR A 108 -5.52 1.75 -11.62
C THR A 108 -4.11 2.13 -11.11
N PRO A 109 -3.77 1.81 -9.85
CA PRO A 109 -2.44 2.10 -9.30
C PRO A 109 -1.35 1.35 -10.07
N ARG A 110 -0.19 2.01 -10.19
CA ARG A 110 1.04 1.43 -10.72
C ARG A 110 1.91 0.97 -9.55
N PHE A 111 2.10 -0.33 -9.41
CA PHE A 111 2.93 -0.93 -8.38
C PHE A 111 4.34 -1.15 -8.93
N TYR A 112 5.35 -0.65 -8.22
CA TYR A 112 6.75 -0.98 -8.49
C TYR A 112 7.22 -1.91 -7.39
N LEU A 113 7.35 -3.20 -7.68
CA LEU A 113 7.53 -4.27 -6.68
C LEU A 113 8.81 -5.05 -6.98
N PHE A 114 9.42 -5.65 -5.96
CA PHE A 114 10.38 -6.73 -6.18
C PHE A 114 9.73 -7.90 -6.93
N SER A 115 10.49 -8.51 -7.85
CA SER A 115 9.99 -9.61 -8.70
C SER A 115 9.51 -10.81 -7.89
N ASP A 116 10.13 -11.10 -6.74
CA ASP A 116 9.74 -12.18 -5.83
C ASP A 116 8.42 -11.90 -5.10
N VAL A 117 8.15 -10.65 -4.74
CA VAL A 117 6.85 -10.21 -4.20
C VAL A 117 5.77 -10.38 -5.27
N LEU A 118 6.04 -9.95 -6.51
CA LEU A 118 5.09 -10.09 -7.61
C LEU A 118 4.80 -11.58 -7.89
N GLN A 119 5.83 -12.43 -7.95
CA GLN A 119 5.66 -13.86 -8.12
C GLN A 119 4.87 -14.48 -6.96
N GLY A 120 5.16 -14.09 -5.72
CA GLY A 120 4.42 -14.57 -4.56
C GLY A 120 2.94 -14.22 -4.65
N LEU A 121 2.59 -12.99 -5.04
CA LEU A 121 1.19 -12.60 -5.27
C LEU A 121 0.52 -13.43 -6.38
N GLU A 122 1.26 -13.77 -7.45
CA GLU A 122 0.78 -14.66 -8.50
C GLU A 122 0.56 -16.10 -7.97
N ASP A 123 1.44 -16.61 -7.10
CA ASP A 123 1.31 -17.93 -6.48
C ASP A 123 0.06 -18.01 -5.57
N TYR A 124 -0.24 -16.93 -4.84
CA TYR A 124 -1.45 -16.83 -4.03
C TYR A 124 -2.74 -16.93 -4.84
N ARG A 125 -2.72 -16.63 -6.15
CA ARG A 125 -3.90 -16.83 -7.02
C ARG A 125 -4.28 -18.30 -7.15
N TYR A 126 -3.28 -19.18 -7.11
CA TYR A 126 -3.45 -20.63 -7.14
C TYR A 126 -3.73 -21.15 -5.73
N LYS A 127 -2.98 -20.70 -4.73
CA LYS A 127 -3.12 -21.15 -3.33
C LYS A 127 -4.51 -20.89 -2.77
N LEU A 128 -5.08 -19.72 -3.06
CA LEU A 128 -6.37 -19.30 -2.52
C LEU A 128 -7.57 -19.76 -3.36
N LYS A 129 -7.33 -20.44 -4.48
CA LYS A 129 -8.37 -20.94 -5.37
C LYS A 129 -9.17 -22.04 -4.65
N PRO A 130 -10.49 -21.91 -4.50
CA PRO A 130 -11.33 -23.00 -4.00
C PRO A 130 -11.29 -24.20 -4.95
N ASP A 131 -11.37 -25.41 -4.41
CA ASP A 131 -11.39 -26.65 -5.21
C ASP A 131 -12.59 -26.71 -6.16
N SER A 132 -13.70 -26.06 -5.79
CA SER A 132 -14.91 -25.96 -6.60
C SER A 132 -14.79 -25.05 -7.82
N MET A 133 -13.78 -24.17 -7.88
CA MET A 133 -13.55 -23.28 -9.03
C MET A 133 -12.60 -23.92 -10.04
N GLN A 134 -12.89 -23.74 -11.33
CA GLN A 134 -11.95 -24.16 -12.40
C GLN A 134 -10.86 -23.11 -12.65
N ARG A 135 -11.16 -21.82 -12.45
CA ARG A 135 -10.24 -20.70 -12.71
C ARG A 135 -9.52 -20.26 -11.43
N VAL A 136 -8.27 -19.82 -11.58
CA VAL A 136 -7.52 -19.17 -10.50
C VAL A 136 -8.13 -17.82 -10.16
N ILE A 137 -7.87 -17.36 -8.93
CA ILE A 137 -8.32 -16.06 -8.48
C ILE A 137 -7.61 -14.96 -9.29
N ASN A 138 -8.32 -13.87 -9.59
CA ASN A 138 -7.72 -12.72 -10.28
C ASN A 138 -6.70 -12.02 -9.37
N LEU A 139 -5.59 -11.55 -9.94
CA LEU A 139 -4.55 -10.85 -9.19
C LEU A 139 -5.10 -9.63 -8.44
N ASN A 140 -6.05 -8.89 -9.02
CA ASN A 140 -6.68 -7.75 -8.35
C ASN A 140 -7.41 -8.13 -7.05
N TYR A 141 -7.98 -9.33 -6.99
CA TYR A 141 -8.64 -9.84 -5.79
C TYR A 141 -7.63 -10.34 -4.76
N VAL A 142 -6.52 -10.96 -5.20
CA VAL A 142 -5.40 -11.25 -4.30
C VAL A 142 -4.86 -9.96 -3.68
N ILE A 143 -4.62 -8.93 -4.47
CA ILE A 143 -4.20 -7.61 -3.97
C ILE A 143 -5.24 -7.06 -2.98
N LYS A 144 -6.53 -7.17 -3.29
CA LYS A 144 -7.61 -6.75 -2.38
C LYS A 144 -7.52 -7.42 -1.02
N ILE A 145 -7.32 -8.75 -0.98
CA ILE A 145 -7.20 -9.52 0.26
C ILE A 145 -5.99 -9.03 1.07
N PHE A 146 -4.85 -8.86 0.42
CA PHE A 146 -3.60 -8.48 1.07
C PHE A 146 -3.66 -7.09 1.66
N ILE A 147 -4.14 -6.12 0.87
CA ILE A 147 -4.35 -4.75 1.32
C ILE A 147 -5.38 -4.72 2.46
N TYR A 148 -6.47 -5.47 2.36
CA TYR A 148 -7.49 -5.53 3.41
C TYR A 148 -6.93 -6.05 4.74
N LEU A 149 -6.23 -7.18 4.72
CA LEU A 149 -5.68 -7.79 5.94
C LEU A 149 -4.68 -6.85 6.63
N TYR A 150 -3.85 -6.16 5.84
CA TYR A 150 -2.92 -5.20 6.39
C TYR A 150 -3.64 -3.95 6.92
N TYR A 151 -4.61 -3.41 6.18
CA TYR A 151 -5.47 -2.30 6.63
C TYR A 151 -6.19 -2.61 7.94
N ARG A 152 -6.82 -3.79 8.03
CA ARG A 152 -7.52 -4.27 9.23
C ARG A 152 -6.59 -4.31 10.45
N SER A 153 -5.34 -4.70 10.25
CA SER A 153 -4.34 -4.71 11.33
C SER A 153 -3.90 -3.32 11.80
N LYS A 154 -4.27 -2.27 11.07
CA LYS A 154 -3.82 -0.88 11.27
C LYS A 154 -4.97 0.11 11.50
N THR A 155 -6.21 -0.36 11.53
CA THR A 155 -7.40 0.51 11.59
C THR A 155 -7.39 1.42 12.83
N GLU A 156 -7.06 0.89 14.01
CA GLU A 156 -6.99 1.70 15.24
C GLU A 156 -5.94 2.82 15.15
N GLU A 157 -4.77 2.53 14.58
CA GLU A 157 -3.71 3.53 14.38
C GLU A 157 -4.18 4.63 13.40
N ILE A 158 -4.85 4.25 12.31
CA ILE A 158 -5.39 5.17 11.30
C ILE A 158 -6.38 6.15 11.94
N GLU A 159 -7.35 5.62 12.70
CA GLU A 159 -8.37 6.44 13.36
C GLU A 159 -7.76 7.39 14.40
N LEU A 160 -6.73 6.95 15.13
CA LEU A 160 -6.00 7.80 16.06
C LEU A 160 -5.32 8.99 15.35
N PHE A 161 -4.68 8.77 14.20
CA PHE A 161 -4.05 9.85 13.44
C PHE A 161 -5.07 10.81 12.82
N LYS A 162 -6.19 10.30 12.32
CA LYS A 162 -7.28 11.14 11.80
C LYS A 162 -7.87 12.04 12.89
N ALA A 163 -8.14 11.50 14.07
CA ALA A 163 -8.68 12.26 15.19
C ALA A 163 -7.74 13.42 15.62
N LYS A 164 -6.42 13.19 15.61
CA LYS A 164 -5.42 14.23 15.91
C LYS A 164 -5.41 15.37 14.89
N ARG A 165 -5.81 15.12 13.64
CA ARG A 165 -5.82 16.13 12.56
C ARG A 165 -7.06 17.03 12.61
N ILE A 166 -8.18 16.54 13.13
CA ILE A 166 -9.42 17.32 13.30
C ILE A 166 -9.29 18.33 14.46
N ASN A 167 -8.47 18.01 15.45
CA ASN A 167 -8.27 18.84 16.65
C ASN A 167 -7.11 19.85 16.53
N LYS A 168 -6.60 20.09 15.32
CA LYS A 168 -5.52 21.05 15.01
C LYS A 168 -6.06 22.15 14.10
#